data_AF-A0A2P2MRE0-F1
#
_entry.id   AF-A0A2P2MRE0-F1
#
_cell.length_a   1.000
_cell.length_b   1.000
_cell.length_c   1.000
_cell.angle_alpha   90.00
_cell.angle_beta   90.00
_cell.angle_gamma   90.00
#
_symmetry.space_group_name_H-M   'P 1'
#
loop_
_entity.id
_entity.type
_entity.pdbx_description
1 polymer ?
#
loop_
_entity_poly.entity_id
_entity_poly.type
_entity_poly.pdbx_seq_one_letter_code
_entity_poly.pdbx_strand_id
1 'polypeptide(L)'
;MLAFSSTPLFEPFAMPLLLEKLSSSLPSAMVDSLKYLSFCTSQYGAERVAKHAGALWSSLRDAICDSVKEHALSFTLELLHGVDTQGNQIEREALSFLEKLIIQNNDLFLGLIIQDQEINMLVNTATSYKSYKEILTQSKQKLYAVGRILYVSAKASIASCNKIFQSFFPRLLMALGLSVESASGMCCSKSNGIICGQANFGPLYLCIELLGACGYLIVDPEDLKSQFVYVNEVWCCWLQHSPLP
;
A
#
# COMPACT_ATOMS: atom_id res chain seq x y z
N MET A 1 -8.61 13.59 -23.86
CA MET A 1 -7.88 13.63 -22.57
C MET A 1 -7.45 15.03 -22.12
N LEU A 2 -6.96 15.91 -23.00
CA LEU A 2 -6.28 17.16 -22.59
C LEU A 2 -7.19 18.31 -22.12
N ALA A 3 -8.49 18.32 -22.40
CA ALA A 3 -9.35 19.47 -22.10
C ALA A 3 -9.43 19.78 -20.59
N PHE A 4 -9.76 18.79 -19.76
CA PHE A 4 -9.84 18.98 -18.32
C PHE A 4 -8.49 19.33 -17.70
N SER A 5 -7.39 18.74 -18.18
CA SER A 5 -6.04 19.01 -17.66
C SER A 5 -5.34 20.20 -18.32
N SER A 6 -6.02 20.95 -19.20
CA SER A 6 -5.40 22.05 -19.96
C SER A 6 -5.07 23.28 -19.11
N THR A 7 -5.78 23.46 -18.00
CA THR A 7 -5.55 24.56 -17.05
C THR A 7 -5.98 24.17 -15.63
N PRO A 8 -5.23 24.59 -14.60
CA PRO A 8 -5.65 24.45 -13.20
C PRO A 8 -7.00 25.11 -12.87
N LEU A 9 -7.49 26.03 -13.71
CA LEU A 9 -8.79 26.68 -13.52
C LEU A 9 -9.98 25.71 -13.66
N PHE A 10 -9.77 24.55 -14.26
CA PHE A 10 -10.80 23.52 -14.35
C PHE A 10 -10.91 22.64 -13.11
N GLU A 11 -9.96 22.70 -12.18
CA GLU A 11 -9.97 21.92 -10.94
C GLU A 11 -11.32 21.88 -10.21
N PRO A 12 -11.99 23.03 -9.89
CA PRO A 12 -13.22 23.01 -9.11
C PRO A 12 -14.40 22.34 -9.84
N PHE A 13 -14.30 22.11 -11.15
CA PHE A 13 -15.34 21.46 -11.95
C PHE A 13 -14.96 20.02 -12.32
N ALA A 14 -13.70 19.81 -12.71
CA ALA A 14 -13.21 18.52 -13.17
C ALA A 14 -13.03 17.53 -12.01
N MET A 15 -12.50 17.96 -10.85
CA MET A 15 -12.27 17.05 -9.73
C MET A 15 -13.58 16.45 -9.20
N PRO A 16 -14.64 17.23 -8.90
CA PRO A 16 -15.91 16.65 -8.47
C PRO A 16 -16.54 15.73 -9.51
N LEU A 17 -16.54 16.12 -10.79
CA LEU A 17 -17.13 15.33 -11.87
C LEU A 17 -16.43 13.98 -12.06
N LEU A 18 -15.10 13.97 -12.00
CA LEU A 18 -14.31 12.74 -12.16
C LEU A 18 -14.45 11.82 -10.94
N LEU A 19 -14.55 12.37 -9.73
CA LEU A 19 -14.84 11.60 -8.52
C LEU A 19 -16.23 10.98 -8.56
N GLU A 20 -17.25 11.72 -9.02
CA GLU A 20 -18.60 11.20 -9.23
C GLU A 20 -18.57 10.02 -10.22
N LYS A 21 -17.88 10.17 -11.36
CA LYS A 21 -17.76 9.08 -12.34
C LYS A 21 -16.97 7.87 -11.82
N LEU A 22 -15.97 8.08 -10.95
CA LEU A 22 -15.25 6.99 -10.31
C LEU A 22 -16.16 6.16 -9.40
N SER A 23 -17.18 6.78 -8.79
CA SER A 23 -18.19 6.07 -7.99
C SER A 23 -19.28 5.35 -8.82
N SER A 24 -19.22 5.41 -10.16
CA SER A 24 -20.20 4.77 -11.02
C SER A 24 -20.04 3.25 -11.08
N SER A 25 -21.12 2.54 -11.41
CA SER A 25 -21.10 1.07 -11.53
C SER A 25 -20.51 0.56 -12.85
N LEU A 26 -20.04 1.44 -13.75
CA LEU A 26 -19.53 1.06 -15.06
C LEU A 26 -17.99 0.98 -15.04
N PRO A 27 -17.38 -0.21 -15.18
CA PRO A 27 -15.93 -0.38 -15.06
C PRO A 27 -15.10 0.48 -16.03
N SER A 28 -15.57 0.66 -17.27
CA SER A 28 -14.89 1.53 -18.24
C SER A 28 -14.88 3.00 -17.82
N ALA A 29 -15.98 3.48 -17.23
CA ALA A 29 -16.06 4.85 -16.72
C ALA A 29 -15.13 5.06 -15.51
N MET A 30 -14.98 4.05 -14.64
CA MET A 30 -14.02 4.09 -13.53
C MET A 30 -12.58 4.19 -14.04
N VAL A 31 -12.19 3.31 -14.97
CA VAL A 31 -10.84 3.31 -15.59
C VAL A 31 -10.53 4.65 -16.24
N ASP A 32 -11.45 5.18 -17.05
CA ASP A 32 -11.28 6.48 -17.67
C ASP A 32 -11.12 7.57 -16.60
N SER A 33 -11.98 7.58 -15.59
CA SER A 33 -11.93 8.57 -14.50
C SER A 33 -10.59 8.55 -13.77
N LEU A 34 -10.05 7.36 -13.46
CA LEU A 34 -8.72 7.22 -12.84
C LEU A 34 -7.61 7.81 -13.72
N LYS A 35 -7.63 7.50 -15.03
CA LYS A 35 -6.68 8.08 -15.99
C LYS A 35 -6.78 9.60 -16.03
N TYR A 36 -8.00 10.13 -16.16
CA TYR A 36 -8.24 11.57 -16.17
C TYR A 36 -7.79 12.25 -14.88
N LEU A 37 -8.10 11.67 -13.71
CA LEU A 37 -7.66 12.18 -12.42
C LEU A 37 -6.13 12.22 -12.35
N SER A 38 -5.45 11.13 -12.73
CA SER A 38 -3.99 11.06 -12.78
C SER A 38 -3.36 12.18 -13.63
N PHE A 39 -3.95 12.49 -14.80
CA PHE A 39 -3.48 13.60 -15.63
C PHE A 39 -3.81 14.97 -15.03
N CYS A 40 -5.02 15.14 -14.50
CA CYS A 40 -5.49 16.42 -13.98
C CYS A 40 -4.73 16.83 -12.70
N THR A 41 -4.52 15.93 -11.75
CA THR A 41 -3.81 16.24 -10.50
C THR A 41 -2.38 16.70 -10.75
N SER A 42 -1.72 16.09 -11.73
CA SER A 42 -0.36 16.47 -12.16
C SER A 42 -0.29 17.90 -12.70
N GLN A 43 -1.37 18.40 -13.31
CA GLN A 43 -1.42 19.75 -13.87
C GLN A 43 -1.97 20.80 -12.90
N TYR A 44 -2.87 20.41 -11.99
CA TYR A 44 -3.53 21.36 -11.08
C TYR A 44 -2.63 21.83 -9.94
N GLY A 45 -1.60 21.05 -9.63
CA GLY A 45 -0.63 21.33 -8.58
C GLY A 45 -1.08 20.86 -7.20
N ALA A 46 -0.10 20.61 -6.34
CA ALA A 46 -0.27 19.95 -5.06
C ALA A 46 -1.31 20.62 -4.14
N GLU A 47 -1.29 21.96 -4.06
CA GLU A 47 -2.19 22.75 -3.20
C GLU A 47 -3.67 22.57 -3.58
N ARG A 48 -3.98 22.58 -4.88
CA ARG A 48 -5.36 22.41 -5.36
C ARG A 48 -5.83 20.98 -5.14
N VAL A 49 -4.98 20.01 -5.49
CA VAL A 49 -5.27 18.58 -5.26
C VAL A 49 -5.53 18.28 -3.79
N ALA A 50 -4.79 18.93 -2.87
CA ALA A 50 -4.96 18.76 -1.44
C ALA A 50 -6.37 19.10 -0.93
N LYS A 51 -7.08 20.04 -1.58
CA LYS A 51 -8.48 20.39 -1.24
C LYS A 51 -9.44 19.22 -1.43
N HIS A 52 -9.09 18.27 -2.29
CA HIS A 52 -9.88 17.09 -2.61
C HIS A 52 -9.33 15.81 -1.99
N ALA A 53 -8.28 15.87 -1.16
CA ALA A 53 -7.52 14.70 -0.72
C ALA A 53 -8.37 13.63 -0.02
N GLY A 54 -9.28 14.03 0.88
CA GLY A 54 -10.16 13.07 1.58
C GLY A 54 -11.11 12.33 0.64
N ALA A 55 -11.71 13.04 -0.32
CA ALA A 55 -12.59 12.43 -1.32
C ALA A 55 -11.82 11.55 -2.30
N LEU A 56 -10.65 12.00 -2.75
CA LEU A 56 -9.74 11.22 -3.59
C LEU A 56 -9.35 9.91 -2.91
N TRP A 57 -8.89 9.98 -1.66
CA TRP A 57 -8.48 8.80 -0.92
C TRP A 57 -9.65 7.82 -0.73
N SER A 58 -10.82 8.30 -0.28
CA SER A 58 -11.98 7.45 -0.04
C SER A 58 -12.43 6.73 -1.32
N SER A 59 -12.61 7.47 -2.43
CA SER A 59 -13.00 6.87 -3.71
C SER A 59 -11.95 5.92 -4.27
N LEU A 60 -10.66 6.19 -4.03
CA LEU A 60 -9.58 5.35 -4.52
C LEU A 60 -9.46 4.05 -3.73
N ARG A 61 -9.56 4.14 -2.40
CA ARG A 61 -9.61 2.97 -1.51
C ARG A 61 -10.78 2.07 -1.89
N ASP A 62 -11.96 2.64 -2.07
CA ASP A 62 -13.16 1.87 -2.44
C ASP A 62 -12.97 1.20 -3.81
N ALA A 63 -12.41 1.92 -4.80
CA ALA A 63 -12.10 1.35 -6.12
C ALA A 63 -11.11 0.18 -6.04
N ILE A 64 -10.06 0.26 -5.22
CA ILE A 64 -9.07 -0.82 -5.03
C ILE A 64 -9.70 -1.99 -4.27
N CYS A 65 -10.44 -1.75 -3.20
CA CYS A 65 -11.05 -2.82 -2.41
C CYS A 65 -12.16 -3.55 -3.17
N ASP A 66 -12.90 -2.85 -4.03
CA ASP A 66 -14.00 -3.42 -4.80
C ASP A 66 -13.59 -4.07 -6.12
N SER A 67 -12.46 -3.66 -6.73
CA SER A 67 -11.99 -4.26 -7.99
C SER A 67 -11.52 -5.71 -7.84
N VAL A 68 -11.12 -6.11 -6.63
CA VAL A 68 -10.54 -7.44 -6.35
C VAL A 68 -11.61 -8.54 -6.27
N LYS A 69 -12.90 -8.20 -6.44
CA LYS A 69 -14.06 -9.11 -6.30
C LYS A 69 -14.05 -10.35 -7.21
N GLU A 70 -13.26 -10.41 -8.28
CA GLU A 70 -13.21 -11.56 -9.21
C GLU A 70 -11.96 -12.47 -9.10
N HIS A 71 -10.92 -12.09 -8.34
CA HIS A 71 -9.61 -12.76 -8.41
C HIS A 71 -9.34 -13.80 -7.30
N ALA A 72 -10.34 -14.64 -7.03
CA ALA A 72 -10.26 -15.68 -6.00
C ALA A 72 -9.29 -16.85 -6.31
N LEU A 73 -8.85 -17.00 -7.57
CA LEU A 73 -8.18 -18.21 -8.05
C LEU A 73 -6.76 -18.00 -8.62
N SER A 74 -6.30 -16.75 -8.76
CA SER A 74 -5.01 -16.41 -9.39
C SER A 74 -3.89 -16.06 -8.40
N PHE A 75 -4.13 -16.12 -7.08
CA PHE A 75 -3.13 -15.72 -6.06
C PHE A 75 -1.77 -16.41 -6.21
N THR A 76 -1.73 -17.62 -6.79
CA THR A 76 -0.49 -18.38 -7.07
C THR A 76 0.10 -18.11 -8.45
N LEU A 77 -0.68 -17.58 -9.40
CA LEU A 77 -0.27 -17.34 -10.79
C LEU A 77 0.03 -15.86 -11.07
N GLU A 78 -0.63 -14.89 -10.43
CA GLU A 78 -0.34 -13.46 -10.62
C GLU A 78 0.97 -13.00 -9.98
N LEU A 79 1.48 -13.77 -9.01
CA LEU A 79 2.87 -13.66 -8.54
C LEU A 79 3.90 -14.04 -9.63
N LEU A 80 3.46 -14.69 -10.73
CA LEU A 80 4.33 -15.29 -11.76
C LEU A 80 3.97 -14.92 -13.21
N HIS A 81 2.76 -14.47 -13.54
CA HIS A 81 2.38 -14.12 -14.91
C HIS A 81 1.18 -13.17 -14.98
N GLY A 82 1.41 -11.98 -15.53
CA GLY A 82 0.40 -10.95 -15.76
C GLY A 82 -0.62 -11.37 -16.83
N VAL A 83 -1.81 -11.77 -16.38
CA VAL A 83 -2.99 -11.89 -17.23
C VAL A 83 -3.87 -10.68 -16.99
N ASP A 84 -4.10 -9.90 -18.04
CA ASP A 84 -4.80 -8.61 -17.98
C ASP A 84 -6.32 -8.81 -18.08
N THR A 85 -7.02 -8.87 -16.94
CA THR A 85 -8.48 -8.69 -16.87
C THR A 85 -8.84 -7.21 -16.68
N GLN A 86 -10.11 -6.85 -16.88
CA GLN A 86 -10.58 -5.49 -16.65
C GLN A 86 -10.62 -5.11 -15.15
N GLY A 87 -10.83 -6.09 -14.25
CA GLY A 87 -10.63 -5.91 -12.81
C GLY A 87 -9.18 -5.56 -12.47
N ASN A 88 -8.23 -6.22 -13.13
CA ASN A 88 -6.81 -5.90 -13.05
C ASN A 88 -6.51 -4.50 -13.60
N GLN A 89 -7.30 -3.97 -14.53
CA GLN A 89 -7.10 -2.62 -15.05
C GLN A 89 -7.56 -1.54 -14.07
N ILE A 90 -8.72 -1.69 -13.42
CA ILE A 90 -9.18 -0.72 -12.40
C ILE A 90 -8.16 -0.66 -11.27
N GLU A 91 -7.77 -1.82 -10.72
CA GLU A 91 -6.79 -1.90 -9.65
C GLU A 91 -5.46 -1.27 -10.06
N ARG A 92 -4.94 -1.61 -11.24
CA ARG A 92 -3.66 -1.08 -11.76
C ARG A 92 -3.68 0.43 -11.89
N GLU A 93 -4.71 1.00 -12.51
CA GLU A 93 -4.83 2.44 -12.69
C GLU A 93 -5.02 3.15 -11.34
N ALA A 94 -5.77 2.53 -10.41
CA ALA A 94 -5.99 3.06 -9.07
C ALA A 94 -4.70 3.07 -8.24
N LEU A 95 -3.95 1.97 -8.23
CA LEU A 95 -2.66 1.87 -7.55
C LEU A 95 -1.62 2.81 -8.17
N SER A 96 -1.57 2.92 -9.50
CA SER A 96 -0.69 3.88 -10.18
C SER A 96 -1.05 5.33 -9.83
N PHE A 97 -2.34 5.63 -9.72
CA PHE A 97 -2.79 6.96 -9.31
C PHE A 97 -2.46 7.24 -7.83
N LEU A 98 -2.62 6.24 -6.95
CA LEU A 98 -2.22 6.34 -5.54
C LEU A 98 -0.74 6.68 -5.39
N GLU A 99 0.14 5.96 -6.12
CA GLU A 99 1.59 6.20 -6.11
C GLU A 99 1.90 7.67 -6.47
N LYS A 100 1.25 8.20 -7.52
CA LYS A 100 1.41 9.61 -7.94
C LYS A 100 0.95 10.60 -6.87
N LEU A 101 -0.18 10.33 -6.22
CA LEU A 101 -0.70 11.20 -5.15
C LEU A 101 0.26 11.25 -3.95
N ILE A 102 0.84 10.10 -3.57
CA ILE A 102 1.81 10.01 -2.48
C ILE A 102 3.12 10.70 -2.85
N ILE A 103 3.57 10.59 -4.11
CA ILE A 103 4.76 11.32 -4.57
C ILE A 103 4.51 12.84 -4.54
N GLN A 104 3.32 13.30 -4.92
CA GLN A 104 2.99 14.74 -4.96
C GLN A 104 2.74 15.36 -3.58
N ASN A 105 2.07 14.65 -2.67
CA ASN A 105 1.64 15.14 -1.37
C ASN A 105 1.84 14.07 -0.29
N ASN A 106 3.11 13.70 -0.06
CA ASN A 106 3.52 12.57 0.77
C ASN A 106 2.84 12.53 2.15
N ASP A 107 3.03 13.58 2.94
CA ASP A 107 2.57 13.63 4.32
C ASP A 107 1.04 13.57 4.43
N LEU A 108 0.35 14.22 3.48
CA LEU A 108 -1.10 14.30 3.47
C LEU A 108 -1.71 12.94 3.16
N PHE A 109 -1.34 12.31 2.04
CA PHE A 109 -1.93 11.04 1.65
C PHE A 109 -1.49 9.88 2.54
N LEU A 110 -0.23 9.86 3.00
CA LEU A 110 0.18 8.86 3.99
C LEU A 110 -0.55 9.04 5.32
N GLY A 111 -0.76 10.30 5.76
CA GLY A 111 -1.56 10.59 6.94
C GLY A 111 -2.98 10.04 6.82
N LEU A 112 -3.64 10.24 5.67
CA LEU A 112 -4.96 9.68 5.38
C LEU A 112 -4.95 8.16 5.42
N ILE A 113 -4.00 7.49 4.78
CA ILE A 113 -3.90 6.02 4.73
C ILE A 113 -3.64 5.42 6.12
N ILE A 114 -2.71 6.00 6.88
CA ILE A 114 -2.33 5.52 8.21
C ILE A 114 -3.49 5.68 9.21
N GLN A 115 -4.24 6.79 9.11
CA GLN A 115 -5.36 7.10 9.99
C GLN A 115 -6.69 6.50 9.52
N ASP A 116 -6.73 5.88 8.34
CA ASP A 116 -7.95 5.30 7.78
C ASP A 116 -8.45 4.13 8.64
N GLN A 117 -9.69 4.27 9.13
CA GLN A 117 -10.31 3.30 10.02
C GLN A 117 -10.52 1.94 9.34
N GLU A 118 -10.89 1.92 8.05
CA GLU A 118 -11.13 0.68 7.31
C GLU A 118 -9.82 -0.06 7.08
N ILE A 119 -8.75 0.65 6.67
CA ILE A 119 -7.41 0.04 6.54
C ILE A 119 -6.96 -0.58 7.85
N ASN A 120 -7.07 0.15 8.97
CA ASN A 120 -6.71 -0.37 10.29
C ASN A 120 -7.57 -1.59 10.67
N MET A 121 -8.87 -1.56 10.39
CA MET A 121 -9.77 -2.70 10.61
C MET A 121 -9.37 -3.92 9.77
N LEU A 122 -8.99 -3.73 8.50
CA LEU A 122 -8.54 -4.81 7.62
C LEU A 122 -7.22 -5.42 8.10
N VAL A 123 -6.25 -4.59 8.50
CA VAL A 123 -4.98 -5.06 9.07
C VAL A 123 -5.22 -5.83 10.37
N ASN A 124 -6.06 -5.32 11.27
CA ASN A 124 -6.38 -6.00 12.51
C ASN A 124 -7.09 -7.34 12.25
N THR A 125 -8.03 -7.37 11.31
CA THR A 125 -8.70 -8.62 10.91
C THR A 125 -7.69 -9.60 10.32
N ALA A 126 -6.73 -9.12 9.53
CA ALA A 126 -5.66 -9.95 8.97
C ALA A 126 -4.86 -10.67 10.05
N THR A 127 -4.64 -10.05 11.22
CA THR A 127 -3.91 -10.68 12.32
C THR A 127 -4.54 -11.96 12.85
N SER A 128 -5.85 -12.14 12.65
CA SER A 128 -6.57 -13.34 13.07
C SER A 128 -6.46 -14.51 12.09
N TYR A 129 -5.94 -14.29 10.88
CA TYR A 129 -5.88 -15.31 9.83
C TYR A 129 -4.69 -16.26 10.04
N LYS A 130 -4.97 -17.43 10.60
CA LYS A 130 -3.96 -18.48 10.88
C LYS A 130 -3.51 -19.21 9.63
N SER A 131 -4.45 -19.61 8.76
CA SER A 131 -4.19 -20.46 7.59
C SER A 131 -4.86 -19.90 6.34
N TYR A 132 -4.12 -19.82 5.22
CA TYR A 132 -4.66 -19.37 3.93
C TYR A 132 -5.89 -20.18 3.47
N LYS A 133 -5.94 -21.48 3.78
CA LYS A 133 -7.04 -22.36 3.34
C LYS A 133 -8.36 -22.06 4.04
N GLU A 134 -8.30 -21.47 5.23
CA GLU A 134 -9.47 -21.20 6.08
C GLU A 134 -10.05 -19.80 5.84
N ILE A 135 -9.33 -18.93 5.14
CA ILE A 135 -9.78 -17.56 4.85
C ILE A 135 -10.84 -17.60 3.74
N LEU A 136 -12.01 -17.01 4.02
CA LEU A 136 -13.05 -16.79 3.02
C LEU A 136 -12.53 -15.96 1.85
N THR A 137 -13.00 -16.24 0.64
CA THR A 137 -12.60 -15.53 -0.58
C THR A 137 -12.65 -14.00 -0.42
N GLN A 138 -13.75 -13.46 0.09
CA GLN A 138 -13.91 -12.02 0.31
C GLN A 138 -12.87 -11.45 1.28
N SER A 139 -12.48 -12.23 2.28
CA SER A 139 -11.45 -11.85 3.26
C SER A 139 -10.04 -11.87 2.64
N LYS A 140 -9.77 -12.79 1.71
CA LYS A 140 -8.52 -12.80 0.92
C LYS A 140 -8.41 -11.59 0.00
N GLN A 141 -9.50 -11.23 -0.66
CA GLN A 141 -9.54 -10.07 -1.56
C GLN A 141 -9.25 -8.77 -0.81
N LYS A 142 -9.88 -8.59 0.37
CA LYS A 142 -9.62 -7.44 1.24
C LYS A 142 -8.19 -7.44 1.79
N LEU A 143 -7.64 -8.61 2.15
CA LEU A 143 -6.26 -8.74 2.60
C LEU A 143 -5.27 -8.34 1.50
N TYR A 144 -5.52 -8.80 0.27
CA TYR A 144 -4.71 -8.44 -0.89
C TYR A 144 -4.78 -6.93 -1.17
N ALA A 145 -5.99 -6.35 -1.22
CA ALA A 145 -6.18 -4.92 -1.45
C ALA A 145 -5.38 -4.07 -0.44
N VAL A 146 -5.48 -4.37 0.87
CA VAL A 146 -4.71 -3.64 1.88
C VAL A 146 -3.21 -3.88 1.76
N GLY A 147 -2.77 -5.10 1.43
CA GLY A 147 -1.38 -5.40 1.12
C GLY A 147 -0.83 -4.54 -0.02
N ARG A 148 -1.56 -4.44 -1.14
CA ARG A 148 -1.18 -3.62 -2.30
C ARG A 148 -1.15 -2.13 -2.01
N ILE A 149 -2.11 -1.61 -1.23
CA ILE A 149 -2.12 -0.22 -0.77
C ILE A 149 -0.87 0.07 0.06
N LEU A 150 -0.55 -0.78 1.03
CA LEU A 150 0.63 -0.61 1.88
C LEU A 150 1.93 -0.73 1.08
N TYR A 151 2.01 -1.69 0.15
CA TYR A 151 3.13 -1.86 -0.77
C TYR A 151 3.40 -0.59 -1.58
N VAL A 152 2.39 -0.09 -2.30
CA VAL A 152 2.52 1.12 -3.13
C VAL A 152 2.88 2.33 -2.28
N SER A 153 2.27 2.45 -1.10
CA SER A 153 2.56 3.54 -0.18
C SER A 153 4.00 3.52 0.30
N ALA A 154 4.51 2.35 0.72
CA ALA A 154 5.88 2.20 1.17
C ALA A 154 6.89 2.39 0.02
N LYS A 155 6.59 1.86 -1.17
CA LYS A 155 7.45 1.94 -2.36
C LYS A 155 7.61 3.37 -2.88
N ALA A 156 6.62 4.24 -2.69
CA ALA A 156 6.60 5.57 -3.30
C ALA A 156 7.81 6.45 -2.96
N SER A 157 8.40 6.30 -1.76
CA SER A 157 9.66 6.96 -1.38
C SER A 157 10.24 6.35 -0.10
N ILE A 158 11.52 6.61 0.20
CA ILE A 158 12.16 6.21 1.47
C ILE A 158 11.42 6.78 2.68
N ALA A 159 11.01 8.06 2.61
CA ALA A 159 10.26 8.71 3.68
C ALA A 159 8.90 8.02 3.89
N SER A 160 8.22 7.64 2.80
CA SER A 160 6.97 6.87 2.89
C SER A 160 7.19 5.51 3.52
N CYS A 161 8.23 4.80 3.09
CA CYS A 161 8.60 3.48 3.61
C CYS A 161 8.76 3.53 5.13
N ASN A 162 9.57 4.47 5.64
CA ASN A 162 9.74 4.67 7.08
C ASN A 162 8.42 4.88 7.82
N LYS A 163 7.54 5.75 7.32
CA LYS A 163 6.26 6.08 7.97
C LYS A 163 5.31 4.88 8.01
N ILE A 164 5.21 4.15 6.91
CA ILE A 164 4.37 2.95 6.82
C ILE A 164 4.91 1.85 7.74
N PHE A 165 6.22 1.62 7.73
CA PHE A 165 6.86 0.63 8.62
C PHE A 165 6.63 0.98 10.09
N GLN A 166 6.91 2.22 10.50
CA GLN A 166 6.68 2.65 11.88
C GLN A 166 5.22 2.49 12.33
N SER A 167 4.27 2.66 11.42
CA SER A 167 2.84 2.61 11.73
C SER A 167 2.28 1.19 11.84
N PHE A 168 2.68 0.30 10.93
CA PHE A 168 2.06 -1.02 10.79
C PHE A 168 2.96 -2.19 11.20
N PHE A 169 4.26 -2.12 10.93
CA PHE A 169 5.19 -3.24 11.10
C PHE A 169 5.29 -3.76 12.55
N PRO A 170 5.32 -2.92 13.61
CA PRO A 170 5.37 -3.41 14.99
C PRO A 170 4.16 -4.28 15.33
N ARG A 171 2.96 -3.88 14.86
CA ARG A 171 1.72 -4.62 15.11
C ARG A 171 1.71 -5.97 14.39
N LEU A 172 2.25 -6.02 13.17
CA LEU A 172 2.38 -7.25 12.40
C LEU A 172 3.38 -8.22 13.02
N LEU A 173 4.54 -7.73 13.48
CA LEU A 173 5.54 -8.55 14.18
C LEU A 173 5.01 -9.13 15.49
N MET A 174 4.32 -8.31 16.29
CA MET A 174 3.65 -8.80 17.51
C MET A 174 2.63 -9.90 17.19
N ALA A 175 1.86 -9.75 16.11
CA ALA A 175 0.91 -10.78 15.67
C ALA A 175 1.58 -12.06 15.13
N LEU A 176 2.84 -11.99 14.71
CA LEU A 176 3.68 -13.15 14.36
C LEU A 176 4.37 -13.78 15.57
N GLY A 177 4.22 -13.20 16.77
CA GLY A 177 4.94 -13.64 17.97
C GLY A 177 6.42 -13.28 17.97
N LEU A 178 6.85 -12.37 17.09
CA LEU A 178 8.21 -11.86 17.02
C LEU A 178 8.28 -10.59 17.89
N SER A 179 8.81 -10.73 19.10
CA SER A 179 9.01 -9.58 20.00
C SER A 179 10.12 -8.68 19.46
N VAL A 180 9.81 -7.40 19.26
CA VAL A 180 10.80 -6.36 18.98
C VAL A 180 11.32 -5.90 20.33
N GLU A 181 12.44 -6.48 20.78
CA GLU A 181 13.15 -5.95 21.94
C GLU A 181 13.62 -4.53 21.62
N SER A 182 13.11 -3.55 22.36
CA SER A 182 13.57 -2.18 22.31
C SER A 182 15.08 -2.15 22.55
N ALA A 183 15.84 -1.56 21.62
CA ALA A 183 17.27 -1.35 21.72
C ALA A 183 17.59 -0.36 22.87
N SER A 184 17.53 -0.83 24.12
CA SER A 184 18.17 -0.20 25.26
C SER A 184 18.51 -1.28 26.29
N GLY A 185 19.79 -1.66 26.35
CA GLY A 185 20.32 -2.49 27.43
C GLY A 185 20.78 -3.86 26.96
N MET A 186 22.10 -4.01 27.01
CA MET A 186 22.82 -5.27 26.85
C MET A 186 22.25 -6.37 27.74
N CYS A 187 21.90 -7.53 27.17
CA CYS A 187 22.26 -8.84 27.75
C CYS A 187 22.06 -9.99 26.77
N CYS A 188 23.11 -10.77 26.57
CA CYS A 188 23.01 -12.11 26.01
C CYS A 188 22.23 -13.02 26.95
N SER A 189 21.22 -13.73 26.44
CA SER A 189 20.91 -15.06 26.93
C SER A 189 20.61 -15.98 25.75
N LYS A 190 21.37 -17.08 25.67
CA LYS A 190 21.06 -18.22 24.81
C LYS A 190 19.73 -18.77 25.30
N SER A 191 18.65 -18.51 24.58
CA SER A 191 17.40 -19.25 24.77
C SER A 191 17.00 -19.89 23.45
N ASN A 192 16.68 -21.17 23.57
CA ASN A 192 16.41 -22.12 22.52
C ASN A 192 15.35 -21.64 21.52
N GLY A 193 15.57 -22.00 20.25
CA GLY A 193 14.58 -22.21 19.20
C GLY A 193 13.29 -21.40 19.32
N ILE A 194 13.17 -20.38 18.47
CA ILE A 194 11.92 -19.65 18.23
C ILE A 194 10.78 -20.68 18.16
N ILE A 195 9.84 -20.55 19.08
CA ILE A 195 8.60 -21.32 19.07
C ILE A 195 7.89 -20.91 17.78
N CYS A 196 8.08 -21.67 16.70
CA CYS A 196 7.30 -21.58 15.48
C CYS A 196 5.90 -22.15 15.77
N GLY A 197 5.16 -21.45 16.62
CA GLY A 197 3.72 -21.60 16.71
C GLY A 197 3.15 -21.06 15.42
N GLN A 198 2.92 -21.95 14.45
CA GLN A 198 2.18 -21.74 13.20
C GLN A 198 1.95 -20.26 12.85
N ALA A 199 2.97 -19.62 12.25
CA ALA A 199 2.93 -18.19 11.95
C ALA A 199 1.64 -17.81 11.22
N ASN A 200 0.94 -16.80 11.72
CA ASN A 200 -0.32 -16.36 11.15
C ASN A 200 -0.10 -15.90 9.70
N PHE A 201 -0.84 -16.49 8.75
CA PHE A 201 -0.73 -16.18 7.33
C PHE A 201 -0.94 -14.70 7.02
N GLY A 202 -1.95 -14.06 7.64
CA GLY A 202 -2.29 -12.66 7.35
C GLY A 202 -1.15 -11.68 7.64
N PRO A 203 -0.61 -11.64 8.88
CA PRO A 203 0.56 -10.84 9.20
C PRO A 203 1.79 -11.17 8.35
N LEU A 204 2.02 -12.46 8.06
CA LEU A 204 3.15 -12.88 7.23
C LEU A 204 3.05 -12.30 5.82
N TYR A 205 1.87 -12.39 5.20
CA TYR A 205 1.60 -11.83 3.88
C TYR A 205 1.85 -10.32 3.85
N LEU A 206 1.31 -9.57 4.82
CA LEU A 206 1.50 -8.12 4.89
C LEU A 206 2.96 -7.73 5.13
N CYS A 207 3.70 -8.48 5.94
CA CYS A 207 5.13 -8.30 6.09
C CYS A 207 5.87 -8.52 4.76
N ILE A 208 5.54 -9.58 4.02
CA ILE A 208 6.17 -9.86 2.71
C ILE A 208 5.92 -8.70 1.72
N GLU A 209 4.70 -8.17 1.67
CA GLU A 209 4.38 -7.00 0.83
C GLU A 209 5.24 -5.78 1.24
N LEU A 210 5.31 -5.46 2.53
CA LEU A 210 6.13 -4.34 3.02
C LEU A 210 7.62 -4.53 2.71
N LEU A 211 8.15 -5.74 2.90
CA LEU A 211 9.53 -6.08 2.58
C LEU A 211 9.80 -6.01 1.07
N GLY A 212 8.85 -6.45 0.26
CA GLY A 212 8.92 -6.35 -1.20
C GLY A 212 8.99 -4.90 -1.67
N ALA A 213 8.27 -4.00 -1.02
CA ALA A 213 8.34 -2.56 -1.29
C ALA A 213 9.73 -1.98 -0.97
N CYS A 214 10.36 -2.41 0.13
CA CYS A 214 11.74 -2.05 0.45
C CYS A 214 12.73 -2.56 -0.59
N GLY A 215 12.58 -3.83 -1.02
CA GLY A 215 13.44 -4.42 -2.05
C GLY A 215 13.48 -3.60 -3.33
N TYR A 216 12.35 -3.01 -3.73
CA TYR A 216 12.28 -2.12 -4.88
C TYR A 216 13.15 -0.86 -4.70
N LEU A 217 13.15 -0.25 -3.51
CA LEU A 217 13.93 0.95 -3.21
C LEU A 217 15.45 0.70 -3.16
N ILE A 218 15.88 -0.51 -2.81
CA ILE A 218 17.30 -0.88 -2.76
C ILE A 218 17.88 -1.18 -4.15
N VAL A 219 17.05 -1.71 -5.06
CA VAL A 219 17.46 -2.22 -6.38
C VAL A 219 17.38 -1.16 -7.48
N ASP A 220 16.92 0.07 -7.18
CA ASP A 220 16.83 1.14 -8.17
C ASP A 220 18.23 1.47 -8.78
N PRO A 221 18.45 1.19 -10.08
CA PRO A 221 19.81 1.11 -10.65
C PRO A 221 20.55 2.45 -10.82
N GLU A 222 19.91 3.60 -10.57
CA GLU A 222 20.56 4.90 -10.70
C GLU A 222 21.46 5.28 -9.52
N ASP A 223 21.40 4.56 -8.38
CA ASP A 223 21.93 5.08 -7.12
C ASP A 223 22.86 4.11 -6.36
N LEU A 224 23.90 3.63 -7.04
CA LEU A 224 25.01 2.87 -6.45
C LEU A 224 25.82 3.64 -5.37
N LYS A 225 25.62 4.96 -5.25
CA LYS A 225 26.19 5.79 -4.16
C LYS A 225 25.34 5.78 -2.89
N SER A 226 24.11 5.29 -2.96
CA SER A 226 23.08 5.43 -1.90
C SER A 226 23.05 4.26 -0.93
N GLN A 227 23.74 3.15 -1.25
CA GLN A 227 23.88 1.98 -0.37
C GLN A 227 24.35 2.32 1.06
N PHE A 228 25.16 3.37 1.24
CA PHE A 228 25.60 3.82 2.57
C PHE A 228 24.60 4.72 3.30
N VAL A 229 23.66 5.36 2.59
CA VAL A 229 22.61 6.21 3.18
C VAL A 229 21.52 5.35 3.81
N TYR A 230 21.17 4.22 3.18
CA TYR A 230 20.12 3.33 3.66
C TYR A 230 20.41 2.65 5.01
N VAL A 231 21.69 2.50 5.41
CA VAL A 231 22.07 1.82 6.66
C VAL A 231 21.55 2.53 7.91
N ASN A 232 21.32 3.85 7.84
CA ASN A 232 20.79 4.65 8.94
C ASN A 232 19.26 4.87 8.88
N GLU A 233 18.58 4.33 7.86
CA GLU A 233 17.14 4.48 7.74
C GLU A 233 16.42 3.58 8.74
N VAL A 234 15.34 4.11 9.34
CA VAL A 234 14.65 3.44 10.44
C VAL A 234 14.23 2.03 10.00
N TRP A 235 13.55 1.89 8.85
CA TRP A 235 13.13 0.57 8.36
C TRP A 235 14.29 -0.43 8.18
N CYS A 236 15.47 0.00 7.73
CA CYS A 236 16.67 -0.84 7.66
C CYS A 236 17.11 -1.30 9.05
N CYS A 237 17.09 -0.41 10.05
CA CYS A 237 17.37 -0.79 11.43
C CYS A 237 16.35 -1.83 11.95
N TRP A 238 15.06 -1.68 11.63
CA TRP A 238 14.04 -2.69 11.98
C TRP A 238 14.32 -4.05 11.34
N LEU A 239 14.85 -4.09 10.12
CA LEU A 239 15.23 -5.34 9.45
C LEU A 239 16.49 -5.97 10.03
N GLN A 240 17.50 -5.16 10.34
CA GLN A 240 18.76 -5.63 10.93
C GLN A 240 18.58 -6.16 12.37
N HIS A 241 17.59 -5.63 13.09
CA HIS A 241 17.26 -6.05 14.47
C HIS A 241 16.08 -7.04 14.51
N SER A 242 15.48 -7.37 13.36
CA SER A 242 14.55 -8.49 13.27
C SER A 242 15.35 -9.78 13.17
N PRO A 243 14.99 -10.84 13.92
CA PRO A 243 15.56 -12.16 13.71
C PRO A 243 15.06 -12.70 12.37
N LEU A 244 15.73 -12.34 11.28
CA LEU A 244 15.56 -13.02 10.01
C LEU A 244 16.15 -14.44 10.16
N PRO A 245 15.46 -15.48 9.65
CA PRO A 245 15.91 -16.87 9.73
C PRO A 245 17.19 -17.13 8.92
#